data_AF-A0AAV4C3W8-F1
#
_entry.id   AF-A0AAV4C3W8-F1
#
_cell.length_a   1.000
_cell.length_b   1.000
_cell.length_c   1.000
_cell.angle_alpha   90.00
_cell.angle_beta   90.00
_cell.angle_gamma   90.00
#
_symmetry.space_group_name_H-M   'P 1'
#
loop_
_entity.id
_entity.type
_entity.pdbx_description
1 polymer ?
#
loop_
_entity_poly.entity_id
_entity_poly.type
_entity_poly.pdbx_seq_one_letter_code
_entity_poly.pdbx_strand_id
1 'polypeptide(L)' 'MARDESDILIQLLRKDGNKINAFILVGKLRSAYLLAVKRERVEDVQRIAGAAQRLNQSAVTNICKKWLEQHRK' A
#
# COMPACT_ATOMS: atom_id res chain seq x y z
N MET A 1 3.50 -14.72 17.90
CA MET A 1 3.74 -14.19 16.54
C MET A 1 4.55 -12.92 16.71
N ALA A 2 5.85 -12.94 16.40
CA ALA A 2 6.70 -11.77 16.58
C ALA A 2 6.16 -10.62 15.71
N ARG A 3 6.02 -9.43 16.30
CA ARG A 3 5.78 -8.23 15.48
C ARG A 3 7.01 -8.06 14.61
N ASP A 4 6.81 -8.02 13.30
CA ASP A 4 7.88 -7.77 12.36
C ASP A 4 8.51 -6.40 12.67
N GLU A 5 9.80 -6.37 12.97
CA GLU A 5 10.53 -5.16 13.35
C GLU A 5 10.42 -4.07 12.28
N SER A 6 10.30 -4.46 11.01
CA SER A 6 10.06 -3.52 9.92
C SER A 6 8.75 -2.76 10.09
N ASP A 7 7.68 -3.41 10.58
CA ASP A 7 6.41 -2.72 10.83
C ASP A 7 6.54 -1.71 11.96
N ILE A 8 7.30 -2.04 13.01
CA ILE A 8 7.54 -1.13 14.13
C ILE A 8 8.25 0.13 13.63
N LEU A 9 9.33 -0.04 12.86
CA LEU A 9 10.09 1.09 12.30
C LEU A 9 9.26 1.93 11.34
N ILE A 10 8.46 1.30 10.48
CA ILE A 10 7.57 2.00 9.54
C ILE A 10 6.53 2.82 10.30
N GLN A 11 5.98 2.32 11.40
CA GLN A 11 4.98 3.05 12.18
C GLN A 11 5.53 4.34 12.83
N LEU A 12 6.85 4.41 13.08
CA LEU A 12 7.51 5.60 13.62
C LEU A 12 7.64 6.75 12.61
N LEU A 13 7.46 6.50 11.31
CA LEU A 13 7.47 7.54 10.29
C LEU A 13 6.29 8.50 10.51
N ARG A 14 6.50 9.82 10.34
CA ARG A 14 5.44 10.81 10.61
C ARG A 14 4.41 10.94 9.49
N LYS A 15 4.86 10.89 8.23
CA LYS A 15 4.00 11.11 7.06
C LYS A 15 3.45 9.79 6.54
N ASP A 16 2.16 9.73 6.29
CA ASP A 16 1.52 8.52 5.74
C ASP A 16 2.10 8.13 4.37
N GLY A 17 2.45 9.08 3.51
CA GLY A 17 3.14 8.79 2.25
C GLY A 17 4.49 8.09 2.45
N ASN A 18 5.24 8.45 3.50
CA ASN A 18 6.50 7.78 3.83
C ASN A 18 6.26 6.36 4.35
N LYS A 19 5.21 6.16 5.17
CA LYS A 19 4.80 4.84 5.64
C LYS A 19 4.43 3.93 4.47
N ILE A 20 3.60 4.44 3.55
CA ILE A 20 3.15 3.72 2.36
C ILE A 20 4.35 3.33 1.50
N ASN A 21 5.26 4.26 1.21
CA ASN A 21 6.46 3.97 0.43
C ASN A 21 7.32 2.90 1.11
N ALA A 22 7.51 2.98 2.43
CA ALA A 22 8.27 1.98 3.15
C ALA A 22 7.60 0.60 3.10
N PHE A 23 6.27 0.51 3.26
CA PHE A 23 5.52 -0.74 3.08
C PHE A 23 5.66 -1.31 1.67
N ILE A 24 5.68 -0.47 0.64
CA ILE A 24 5.91 -0.90 -0.75
C ILE A 24 7.32 -1.50 -0.89
N LEU A 25 8.34 -0.82 -0.36
CA LEU A 25 9.74 -1.25 -0.45
C LEU A 25 9.98 -2.61 0.20
N VAL A 26 9.33 -2.89 1.34
CA VAL A 26 9.44 -4.18 2.02
C VAL A 26 8.44 -5.24 1.50
N GLY A 27 7.69 -4.94 0.43
CA GLY A 27 6.76 -5.88 -0.21
C GLY A 27 5.44 -6.10 0.55
N LYS A 28 5.17 -5.34 1.61
CA LYS A 28 3.93 -5.40 2.42
C LYS A 28 2.80 -4.59 1.80
N LEU A 29 2.45 -4.95 0.56
CA LEU A 29 1.54 -4.15 -0.26
C LEU A 29 0.11 -4.09 0.29
N ARG A 30 -0.33 -5.09 1.04
CA ARG A 30 -1.65 -5.06 1.71
C ARG A 30 -1.71 -4.00 2.81
N SER A 31 -0.64 -3.86 3.61
CA SER A 31 -0.53 -2.81 4.63
C SER A 31 -0.45 -1.43 3.99
N ALA A 32 0.34 -1.30 2.91
CA ALA A 32 0.39 -0.08 2.10
C ALA A 32 -1.01 0.31 1.60
N TYR A 33 -1.74 -0.65 1.02
CA TYR A 33 -3.09 -0.45 0.48
C TYR A 33 -4.07 0.03 1.53
N LEU A 34 -4.15 -0.66 2.68
CA LEU A 34 -5.08 -0.30 3.76
C LEU A 34 -4.85 1.12 4.27
N LEU A 35 -3.58 1.55 4.40
CA LEU A 35 -3.26 2.92 4.79
C LEU A 35 -3.62 3.93 3.70
N ALA A 36 -3.30 3.63 2.44
CA ALA A 36 -3.59 4.51 1.31
C ALA A 36 -5.10 4.76 1.12
N VAL A 37 -5.92 3.71 1.17
CA VAL A 37 -7.40 3.85 1.03
C VAL A 37 -8.04 4.54 2.23
N LYS A 38 -7.56 4.26 3.45
CA LYS A 38 -8.04 4.94 4.66
C LYS A 38 -7.78 6.45 4.63
N ARG A 39 -6.77 6.87 3.87
CA ARG A 39 -6.41 8.29 3.69
C ARG A 39 -6.87 8.86 2.35
N GLU A 40 -7.62 8.08 1.57
CA GLU A 40 -8.14 8.46 0.25
C GLU A 40 -7.04 8.93 -0.73
N ARG A 41 -5.84 8.34 -0.63
CA ARG A 41 -4.66 8.74 -1.41
C ARG A 41 -4.61 8.01 -2.76
N VAL A 42 -5.33 8.52 -3.75
CA VAL A 42 -5.49 7.89 -5.09
C VAL A 42 -4.15 7.56 -5.78
N GLU A 43 -3.22 8.52 -5.83
CA GLU A 43 -1.90 8.32 -6.46
C GLU A 43 -1.09 7.20 -5.79
N ASP A 44 -1.21 7.07 -4.47
CA ASP A 44 -0.52 6.03 -3.73
C ASP A 44 -1.14 4.65 -4.03
N VAL A 45 -2.46 4.55 -4.17
CA VAL A 45 -3.13 3.31 -4.58
C VAL A 45 -2.70 2.90 -6.00
N GLN A 46 -2.50 3.85 -6.92
CA GLN A 46 -1.95 3.58 -8.25
C GLN A 46 -0.52 3.03 -8.17
N ARG A 47 0.35 3.65 -7.35
CA ARG A 47 1.72 3.15 -7.14
C ARG A 47 1.74 1.75 -6.53
N ILE A 48 0.86 1.47 -5.57
CA ILE A 48 0.72 0.14 -4.97
C ILE A 48 0.26 -0.88 -6.00
N ALA A 49 -0.71 -0.54 -6.85
CA ALA A 49 -1.17 -1.43 -7.93
C ALA A 49 -0.02 -1.81 -8.87
N GLY A 50 0.79 -0.83 -9.30
CA GLY A 50 1.95 -1.08 -10.15
C GLY A 50 3.01 -1.94 -9.47
N ALA A 51 3.26 -1.72 -8.17
CA ALA A 51 4.16 -2.58 -7.39
C ALA A 51 3.61 -4.01 -7.26
N ALA A 52 2.32 -4.18 -7.02
CA ALA A 52 1.66 -5.48 -6.91
C ALA A 52 1.74 -6.28 -8.20
N GLN A 53 1.60 -5.61 -9.36
CA GLN A 53 1.79 -6.23 -10.66
C GLN A 53 3.23 -6.73 -10.85
N ARG A 54 4.23 -5.91 -10.54
CA ARG A 54 5.66 -6.31 -10.65
C ARG A 54 6.03 -7.46 -9.73
N LEU A 55 5.41 -7.53 -8.55
CA LEU A 55 5.63 -8.62 -7.58
C LEU A 55 4.68 -9.81 -7.75
N ASN A 56 3.90 -9.86 -8.85
CA ASN A 56 2.90 -10.92 -9.12
C ASN A 56 1.88 -11.14 -7.98
N GLN A 57 1.60 -10.11 -7.17
CA GLN A 57 0.57 -10.14 -6.14
C GLN A 57 -0.80 -9.81 -6.74
N SER A 58 -1.40 -10.79 -7.41
CA SER A 58 -2.68 -10.64 -8.13
C SER A 58 -3.83 -10.18 -7.23
N ALA A 59 -3.92 -10.71 -6.01
CA ALA A 59 -4.95 -10.30 -5.05
C ALA A 59 -4.88 -8.81 -4.70
N VAL A 60 -3.66 -8.29 -4.43
CA VAL A 60 -3.47 -6.86 -4.12
C VAL A 60 -3.69 -5.99 -5.36
N THR A 61 -3.25 -6.47 -6.52
CA THR A 61 -3.51 -5.79 -7.80
C THR A 61 -5.01 -5.60 -8.03
N ASN A 62 -5.80 -6.65 -7.83
CA ASN A 62 -7.24 -6.63 -8.09
C ASN A 62 -7.99 -5.69 -7.14
N ILE A 63 -7.67 -5.70 -5.84
CA ILE A 63 -8.32 -4.79 -4.89
C ILE A 63 -7.96 -3.32 -5.16
N CYS A 64 -6.71 -3.04 -5.57
CA CYS A 64 -6.31 -1.68 -5.94
C CYS A 64 -7.08 -1.20 -7.18
N LYS A 65 -7.17 -2.03 -8.23
CA LYS A 65 -7.92 -1.70 -9.45
C LYS A 65 -9.39 -1.41 -9.15
N LYS A 66 -10.05 -2.29 -8.39
CA LYS A 66 -11.46 -2.11 -8.00
C LYS A 66 -11.69 -0.82 -7.22
N TRP A 67 -10.79 -0.49 -6.30
CA TRP A 67 -10.88 0.75 -5.55
C TRP A 67 -10.69 1.98 -6.46
N LEU A 68 -9.71 1.94 -7.37
CA LEU A 68 -9.43 3.02 -8.31
C LEU A 68 -10.59 3.27 -9.29
N GLU A 69 -11.24 2.21 -9.78
CA GLU A 69 -12.43 2.32 -10.64
C GLU A 69 -13.57 3.09 -9.95
N GLN A 70 -13.75 2.88 -8.64
CA GLN A 70 -14.77 3.60 -7.85
C GLN A 70 -14.43 5.09 -7.65
N HIS A 71 -13.15 5.46 -7.75
CA HIS A 71 -12.66 6.82 -7.52
C HIS A 71 -12.34 7.58 -8.82
N ARG A 72 -12.44 6.92 -9.98
CA ARG A 72 -12.32 7.53 -11.30
C ARG A 72 -13.69 8.08 -11.72
N LYS A 73 -14.10 9.20 -11.13
CA LYS A 73 -15.20 10.01 -11.66
C LYS A 73 -14.70 10.86 -12.82
#